data_AF-A0A7S1RUH9-F1
#
_entry.id   AF-A0A7S1RUH9-F1
#
_cell.length_a   1.000
_cell.length_b   1.000
_cell.length_c   1.000
_cell.angle_alpha   90.00
_cell.angle_beta   90.00
_cell.angle_gamma   90.00
#
_symmetry.space_group_name_H-M   'P 1'
#
loop_
_entity.id
_entity.type
_entity.pdbx_description
1 polymer ?
#
loop_
_entity_poly.entity_id
_entity_poly.type
_entity_poly.pdbx_seq_one_letter_code
_entity_poly.pdbx_strand_id
1 'polypeptide(L)'
;MAARRPVLCALALAAVMALMFVGTAAPGFAGLSQAAPRQPRVAARARTYEIFVTQPSVGERTRMSVTKDTTCDEIIHEGRRLLGFDQAWIPDSDFKLYLKEDESTPITGTMGNHNVRPWGPDGLEVHLMFEPSE
;
A
#
# COMPACT_ATOMS: atom_id res chain seq x y z
N MET A 1 -5.72 -69.28 5.86
CA MET A 1 -5.20 -68.09 6.56
C MET A 1 -5.35 -66.86 5.66
N ALA A 2 -6.43 -66.08 5.81
CA ALA A 2 -6.70 -64.90 4.96
C ALA A 2 -7.18 -63.67 5.77
N ALA A 3 -6.75 -63.56 7.03
CA ALA A 3 -7.23 -62.53 7.97
C ALA A 3 -6.16 -61.50 8.39
N ARG A 4 -5.07 -61.34 7.63
CA ARG A 4 -3.96 -60.42 8.00
C ARG A 4 -4.01 -59.04 7.31
N ARG A 5 -4.78 -58.91 6.23
CA ARG A 5 -4.86 -57.66 5.44
C ARG A 5 -5.86 -56.60 5.97
N PRO A 6 -7.02 -56.93 6.56
CA PRO A 6 -7.98 -55.90 6.96
C PRO A 6 -7.57 -55.16 8.26
N VAL A 7 -6.75 -55.79 9.11
CA VAL A 7 -6.32 -55.21 10.39
C VAL A 7 -5.30 -54.06 10.19
N LEU A 8 -4.44 -54.18 9.17
CA LEU A 8 -3.44 -53.15 8.86
C LEU A 8 -4.08 -51.88 8.29
N CYS A 9 -5.13 -52.01 7.47
CA CYS A 9 -5.89 -50.87 6.96
C CYS A 9 -6.68 -50.17 8.07
N ALA A 10 -7.25 -50.92 9.02
CA ALA A 10 -7.96 -50.34 10.16
C ALA A 10 -7.02 -49.55 11.09
N LEU A 11 -5.80 -50.04 11.33
CA LEU A 11 -4.79 -49.34 12.12
C LEU A 11 -4.27 -48.08 11.42
N ALA A 12 -4.09 -48.12 10.10
CA ALA A 12 -3.67 -46.95 9.32
C ALA A 12 -4.74 -45.83 9.34
N LEU A 13 -6.02 -46.19 9.23
CA LEU A 13 -7.12 -45.22 9.32
C LEU A 13 -7.24 -44.60 10.72
N ALA A 14 -7.07 -45.41 11.77
CA ALA A 14 -7.06 -44.91 13.15
C ALA A 14 -5.90 -43.95 13.42
N ALA A 15 -4.71 -44.21 12.88
CA ALA A 15 -3.56 -43.32 13.01
C ALA A 15 -3.77 -41.97 12.29
N VAL A 16 -4.36 -41.97 11.10
CA VAL A 16 -4.68 -40.74 10.37
C VAL A 16 -5.73 -39.91 11.11
N MET A 17 -6.77 -40.56 11.66
CA MET A 17 -7.79 -39.88 12.45
C MET A 17 -7.21 -39.30 13.75
N ALA A 18 -6.32 -40.00 14.43
CA ALA A 18 -5.63 -39.49 15.62
C ALA A 18 -4.74 -38.28 15.31
N LEU A 19 -4.03 -38.30 14.17
CA LEU A 19 -3.23 -37.17 13.70
C LEU A 19 -4.07 -35.93 13.36
N MET A 20 -5.29 -36.11 12.84
CA MET A 20 -6.20 -34.99 12.57
C MET A 20 -6.81 -34.37 13.84
N PHE A 21 -6.98 -35.14 14.92
CA PHE A 21 -7.46 -34.62 16.21
C PHE A 21 -6.38 -33.87 17.01
N VAL A 22 -5.09 -34.17 16.80
CA VAL A 22 -4.00 -33.44 17.47
C VAL A 22 -3.77 -32.04 16.86
N GLY A 23 -4.20 -31.82 15.61
CA GLY A 23 -4.02 -30.55 14.90
C GLY A 23 -5.01 -29.44 15.24
N THR A 24 -6.15 -29.73 15.88
CA THR A 24 -7.26 -28.77 16.07
C THR A 24 -7.36 -28.18 17.47
N ALA A 25 -6.48 -28.57 18.39
CA ALA A 25 -6.50 -28.10 19.78
C ALA A 25 -5.13 -27.59 20.25
N ALA A 26 -4.49 -26.71 19.48
CA ALA A 26 -3.47 -25.83 20.02
C ALA A 26 -4.17 -24.56 20.55
N PRO A 27 -4.30 -24.34 21.87
CA PRO A 27 -4.68 -23.02 22.36
C PRO A 27 -3.61 -22.04 21.92
N GLY A 28 -3.97 -21.09 21.05
CA GLY A 28 -3.07 -20.02 20.62
C GLY A 28 -2.65 -19.19 21.83
N PHE A 29 -1.46 -19.44 22.35
CA PHE A 29 -0.85 -18.62 23.39
C PHE A 29 -0.46 -17.29 22.74
N ALA A 30 -1.00 -16.17 23.21
CA ALA A 30 -0.78 -14.81 22.68
C ALA A 30 0.68 -14.28 22.82
N GLY A 31 1.65 -15.15 23.10
CA GLY A 31 3.07 -14.82 23.29
C GLY A 31 4.04 -15.47 22.30
N LEU A 32 3.59 -16.41 21.46
CA LEU A 32 4.43 -16.97 20.40
C LEU A 32 4.28 -16.11 19.15
N SER A 33 4.98 -14.97 19.14
CA SER A 33 5.22 -14.24 17.89
C SER A 33 5.89 -15.21 16.92
N GLN A 34 5.17 -15.61 15.86
CA GLN A 34 5.81 -16.20 14.69
C GLN A 34 6.89 -15.21 14.26
N ALA A 35 8.15 -15.63 14.31
CA ALA A 35 9.24 -14.82 13.80
C ALA A 35 8.86 -14.38 12.39
N ALA A 36 8.69 -13.07 12.19
CA ALA A 36 8.25 -12.54 10.92
C ALA A 36 9.17 -13.07 9.82
N PRO A 37 8.62 -13.58 8.70
CA PRO A 37 9.44 -14.07 7.61
C PRO A 37 10.43 -12.98 7.20
N ARG A 38 11.72 -13.34 7.05
CA ARG A 38 12.78 -12.43 6.59
C ARG A 38 12.32 -11.78 5.29
N GLN A 39 11.97 -10.49 5.35
CA GLN A 39 11.67 -9.75 4.14
C GLN A 39 12.93 -9.68 3.25
N PRO A 40 12.78 -9.90 1.93
CA PRO A 40 13.91 -9.78 1.01
C PRO A 40 14.48 -8.34 1.09
N ARG A 41 15.80 -8.22 1.25
CA ARG A 41 16.52 -6.94 1.41
C ARG A 41 16.24 -5.92 0.30
N VAL A 42 15.78 -6.37 -0.87
CA VAL A 42 15.37 -5.50 -1.98
C VAL A 42 14.09 -4.73 -1.65
N ALA A 43 13.11 -5.37 -0.98
CA ALA A 43 11.89 -4.69 -0.52
C ALA A 43 12.17 -3.67 0.59
N ALA A 44 13.22 -3.88 1.39
CA ALA A 44 13.64 -2.95 2.44
C ALA A 44 14.36 -1.68 1.90
N ARG A 45 14.64 -1.59 0.60
CA ARG A 45 15.41 -0.48 0.00
C ARG A 45 14.57 0.62 -0.65
N ALA A 46 13.29 0.38 -0.94
CA ALA A 46 12.40 1.43 -1.38
C ALA A 46 12.08 2.33 -0.19
N ARG A 47 12.83 3.43 -0.05
CA ARG A 47 12.55 4.43 0.99
C ARG A 47 11.24 5.10 0.61
N THR A 48 10.19 4.78 1.34
CA THR A 48 8.89 5.46 1.22
C THR A 48 8.98 6.82 1.90
N TYR A 49 8.35 7.80 1.27
CA TYR A 49 8.22 9.16 1.73
C TYR A 49 6.73 9.48 1.87
N GLU A 50 6.39 10.37 2.79
CA GLU A 50 5.01 10.80 3.01
C GLU A 50 4.88 12.25 2.54
N ILE A 51 3.89 12.50 1.70
CA ILE A 51 3.55 13.83 1.19
C ILE A 51 2.11 14.17 1.57
N PHE A 52 1.84 15.46 1.70
CA PHE A 52 0.48 15.98 1.71
C PHE A 52 0.06 16.37 0.30
N VAL A 53 -1.13 15.96 -0.10
CA VAL A 53 -1.78 16.43 -1.32
C VAL A 53 -3.00 17.24 -0.89
N THR A 54 -3.00 18.52 -1.22
CA THR A 54 -4.02 19.48 -0.82
C THR A 54 -4.74 19.99 -2.05
N GLN A 55 -6.07 20.01 -2.01
CA GLN A 55 -6.88 20.77 -2.98
C GLN A 55 -7.27 22.09 -2.31
N PRO A 56 -6.53 23.19 -2.55
CA PRO A 56 -6.76 24.45 -1.86
C PRO A 56 -8.15 25.04 -2.12
N SER A 57 -8.73 24.81 -3.30
CA SER A 57 -10.05 25.35 -3.68
C SER A 57 -11.20 24.80 -2.83
N VAL A 58 -11.05 23.60 -2.25
CA VAL A 58 -12.08 22.92 -1.44
C VAL A 58 -11.64 22.80 0.03
N GLY A 59 -10.39 23.15 0.34
CA GLY A 59 -9.83 23.06 1.70
C GLY A 59 -9.61 21.61 2.16
N GLU A 60 -9.53 20.66 1.23
CA GLU A 60 -9.34 19.26 1.53
C GLU A 60 -7.88 18.84 1.39
N ARG A 61 -7.42 17.94 2.27
CA ARG A 61 -6.04 17.48 2.30
C ARG A 61 -5.98 16.00 2.65
N THR A 62 -5.21 15.26 1.88
CA THR A 62 -4.93 13.84 2.10
C THR A 62 -3.42 13.59 2.24
N ARG A 63 -3.08 12.40 2.74
CA ARG A 63 -1.71 11.94 2.90
C ARG A 63 -1.43 10.80 1.95
N MET A 64 -0.31 10.87 1.25
CA MET A 64 0.11 9.85 0.29
C MET A 64 1.51 9.34 0.59
N SER A 65 1.68 8.03 0.51
CA SER A 65 2.98 7.38 0.57
C SER A 65 3.54 7.25 -0.84
N VAL A 66 4.66 7.91 -1.11
CA VAL A 66 5.31 7.94 -2.43
C VAL A 66 6.74 7.42 -2.34
N THR A 67 7.26 6.98 -3.48
CA THR A 67 8.69 6.71 -3.65
C THR A 67 9.31 7.83 -4.49
N LYS A 68 10.63 7.84 -4.65
CA LYS A 68 11.27 8.79 -5.57
C LYS A 68 10.87 8.58 -7.03
N ASP A 69 10.49 7.35 -7.37
CA ASP A 69 10.15 6.94 -8.73
C ASP A 69 8.67 7.20 -9.05
N THR A 70 7.85 7.45 -8.03
CA THR A 70 6.43 7.81 -8.19
C THR A 70 6.31 9.07 -9.05
N THR A 71 5.46 9.02 -10.08
CA THR A 71 5.29 10.13 -11.02
C THR A 71 4.25 11.13 -10.53
N CYS A 72 4.33 12.36 -11.02
CA CYS A 72 3.31 13.38 -10.78
C CYS A 72 1.93 12.92 -11.28
N ASP A 73 1.87 12.22 -12.42
CA ASP A 73 0.60 11.71 -12.97
C ASP A 73 -0.04 10.65 -12.07
N GLU A 74 0.76 9.76 -11.47
CA GLU A 74 0.28 8.80 -10.46
C GLU A 74 -0.28 9.51 -9.23
N ILE A 75 0.34 10.62 -8.82
CA ILE A 75 -0.12 11.42 -7.67
C ILE A 75 -1.40 12.17 -8.01
N ILE A 76 -1.53 12.69 -9.23
CA ILE A 76 -2.78 13.30 -9.70
C ILE A 76 -3.90 12.27 -9.65
N HIS A 77 -3.69 11.12 -10.28
CA HIS A 77 -4.70 10.07 -10.36
C HIS A 77 -5.17 9.60 -8.98
N GLU A 78 -4.22 9.22 -8.12
CA GLU A 78 -4.53 8.69 -6.79
C GLU A 78 -4.99 9.80 -5.83
N GLY A 79 -4.40 10.99 -5.90
CA GLY A 79 -4.78 12.15 -5.08
C GLY A 79 -6.21 12.58 -5.36
N ARG A 80 -6.61 12.63 -6.64
CA ARG A 80 -8.00 12.86 -7.03
C ARG A 80 -8.94 11.84 -6.43
N ARG A 81 -8.61 10.55 -6.55
CA ARG A 81 -9.42 9.46 -6.01
C ARG A 81 -9.59 9.58 -4.49
N LEU A 82 -8.51 9.90 -3.78
CA LEU A 82 -8.52 10.05 -2.32
C LEU A 82 -9.30 11.28 -1.84
N LEU A 83 -9.34 12.35 -2.64
CA LEU A 83 -10.08 13.59 -2.37
C LEU A 83 -11.52 13.57 -2.94
N GLY A 84 -11.96 12.44 -3.52
CA GLY A 84 -13.31 12.30 -4.06
C GLY A 84 -13.56 12.95 -5.43
N PHE A 85 -12.51 13.31 -6.17
CA PHE A 85 -12.59 13.82 -7.55
C PHE A 85 -12.46 12.68 -8.59
N ASP A 86 -13.21 11.59 -8.39
CA ASP A 86 -13.12 10.34 -9.17
C ASP A 86 -14.17 10.22 -10.29
N GLN A 87 -14.82 11.33 -10.65
CA GLN A 87 -15.89 11.30 -11.65
C GLN A 87 -15.31 11.03 -13.05
N ALA A 88 -15.89 10.05 -13.76
CA ALA A 88 -15.40 9.57 -15.06
C ALA A 88 -15.36 10.64 -16.17
N TRP A 89 -16.11 11.74 -16.02
CA TRP A 89 -16.15 12.84 -16.98
C TRP A 89 -15.06 13.90 -16.76
N ILE A 90 -14.31 13.82 -15.65
CA ILE A 90 -13.19 14.72 -15.37
C ILE A 90 -11.88 13.98 -15.66
N PRO A 91 -11.14 14.30 -16.74
CA PRO A 91 -9.89 13.63 -17.07
C PRO A 91 -8.74 14.09 -16.16
N ASP A 92 -7.75 13.21 -15.92
CA ASP A 92 -6.58 13.53 -15.06
C ASP A 92 -5.76 14.70 -15.62
N SER A 93 -5.81 14.92 -16.93
CA SER A 93 -5.17 16.04 -17.63
C SER A 93 -5.69 17.41 -17.21
N ASP A 94 -6.90 17.50 -16.66
CA ASP A 94 -7.47 18.76 -16.18
C ASP A 94 -6.96 19.12 -14.78
N PHE A 95 -6.11 18.28 -14.19
CA PHE A 95 -5.48 18.56 -12.92
C PHE A 95 -3.97 18.78 -13.09
N LYS A 96 -3.46 19.74 -12.31
CA LYS A 96 -2.04 20.05 -12.25
C LYS A 96 -1.57 20.01 -10.80
N LEU A 97 -0.30 19.63 -10.63
CA LEU A 97 0.35 19.64 -9.34
C LEU A 97 1.27 20.85 -9.23
N TYR A 98 1.29 21.46 -8.05
CA TYR A 98 2.14 22.59 -7.71
C TYR A 98 2.84 22.33 -6.38
N LEU A 99 3.99 22.97 -6.14
CA LEU A 99 4.58 22.98 -4.82
C LEU A 99 3.85 23.99 -3.96
N LYS A 100 3.58 23.66 -2.69
CA LYS A 100 2.98 24.64 -1.76
C LYS A 100 3.83 25.91 -1.60
N GLU A 101 5.15 25.77 -1.67
CA GLU A 101 6.09 26.89 -1.53
C GLU A 101 6.09 27.80 -2.77
N ASP A 102 5.78 27.25 -3.94
CA ASP A 102 5.78 27.95 -5.22
C ASP A 102 4.73 27.37 -6.18
N GLU A 103 3.62 28.09 -6.31
CA GLU A 103 2.50 27.75 -7.20
C GLU A 103 2.63 28.36 -8.60
N SER A 104 3.77 28.97 -8.94
CA SER A 104 3.94 29.66 -10.23
C SER A 104 4.03 28.72 -11.43
N THR A 105 4.51 27.48 -11.23
CA THR A 105 4.73 26.52 -12.31
C THR A 105 4.30 25.11 -11.91
N PRO A 106 3.59 24.38 -12.79
CA PRO A 106 3.18 23.02 -12.50
C PRO A 106 4.38 22.08 -12.53
N ILE A 107 4.47 21.21 -11.53
CA ILE A 107 5.52 20.19 -11.42
C ILE A 107 5.19 18.98 -12.30
N THR A 108 6.22 18.39 -12.90
CA THR A 108 6.11 17.21 -13.77
C THR A 108 7.23 16.21 -13.50
N GLY A 109 7.11 15.00 -14.04
CA GLY A 109 8.11 13.94 -13.89
C GLY A 109 7.97 13.17 -12.57
N THR A 110 9.10 12.80 -11.96
CA THR A 110 9.15 11.95 -10.76
C THR A 110 9.38 12.75 -9.49
N MET A 111 8.84 12.30 -8.36
CA MET A 111 8.99 12.97 -7.06
C MET A 111 10.44 13.12 -6.58
N GLY A 112 11.36 12.27 -7.07
CA GLY A 112 12.79 12.43 -6.82
C GLY A 112 13.37 13.77 -7.26
N ASN A 113 12.74 14.45 -8.23
CA ASN A 113 13.18 15.74 -8.75
C ASN A 113 12.69 16.93 -7.90
N HIS A 114 11.69 16.72 -7.04
CA HIS A 114 10.96 17.76 -6.31
C HIS A 114 11.28 17.81 -4.82
N ASN A 115 12.53 17.47 -4.47
CA ASN A 115 13.05 17.52 -3.10
C ASN A 115 12.17 16.77 -2.07
N VAL A 116 11.73 15.55 -2.41
CA VAL A 116 10.98 14.71 -1.46
C VAL A 116 11.80 14.43 -0.19
N ARG A 117 11.23 14.79 0.97
CA ARG A 117 11.86 14.66 2.29
C ARG A 117 11.23 13.52 3.08
N PRO A 118 11.98 12.86 3.99
CA PRO A 118 11.39 11.95 4.96
C PRO A 118 10.28 12.63 5.76
N TRP A 119 9.33 11.84 6.26
CA TRP A 119 8.22 12.36 7.06
C TRP A 119 8.69 13.24 8.22
N GLY A 120 8.01 14.37 8.39
CA GLY A 120 8.27 15.34 9.44
C GLY A 120 7.33 16.54 9.31
N PRO A 121 7.40 17.50 10.25
CA PRO A 121 6.63 18.74 10.18
C PRO A 121 6.93 19.55 8.91
N ASP A 122 8.16 19.45 8.40
CA ASP A 122 8.63 20.07 7.14
C ASP A 122 8.52 19.12 5.94
N GLY A 123 7.56 18.18 6.00
CA GLY A 123 7.26 17.26 4.91
C GLY A 123 6.79 17.99 3.65
N LEU A 124 6.93 17.33 2.51
CA LEU A 124 6.54 17.93 1.24
C LEU A 124 5.00 18.02 1.14
N GLU A 125 4.50 19.18 0.75
CA GLU A 125 3.10 19.40 0.44
C GLU A 125 2.98 19.90 -1.01
N VAL A 126 2.09 19.24 -1.76
CA VAL A 126 1.77 19.59 -3.14
C VAL A 126 0.31 19.99 -3.24
N HIS A 127 0.03 20.96 -4.09
CA HIS A 127 -1.33 21.43 -4.36
C HIS A 127 -1.82 20.83 -5.67
N LEU A 128 -2.94 20.11 -5.59
CA LEU A 128 -3.63 19.53 -6.74
C LEU A 128 -4.71 20.51 -7.18
N MET A 129 -4.49 21.25 -8.26
CA MET A 129 -5.43 22.25 -8.76
C MET A 129 -6.17 21.75 -9.99
N PHE A 130 -7.44 22.14 -10.12
CA PHE A 130 -8.25 21.87 -11.30
C PHE A 130 -8.14 23.03 -12.30
N GLU A 131 -7.51 22.77 -13.43
CA GLU A 131 -7.26 23.69 -14.53
C GLU A 131 -7.53 22.99 -15.87
N PRO A 132 -8.82 22.88 -16.27
CA PRO A 132 -9.19 22.25 -17.53
C PRO A 132 -8.60 23.02 -18.71
N SER A 133 -8.18 22.28 -19.74
CA SER A 133 -7.74 22.89 -20.99
C SER A 133 -8.97 23.38 -21.77
N GLU A 134 -9.02 24.66 -22.16
CA GLU A 134 -10.06 25.19 -23.07
C GLU A 134 -10.05 24.50 -24.45
#